data_AF-C7G898-F1
#
_entry.id   AF-C7G898-F1
#
_cell.length_a   1.000
_cell.length_b   1.000
_cell.length_c   1.000
_cell.angle_alpha   90.00
_cell.angle_beta   90.00
_cell.angle_gamma   90.00
#
_symmetry.space_group_name_H-M   'P 1'
#
loop_
_entity.id
_entity.type
_entity.pdbx_description
1 polymer ?
#
loop_
_entity_poly.entity_id
_entity_poly.type
_entity_poly.pdbx_seq_one_letter_code
_entity_poly.pdbx_strand_id
1 'polypeptide(L)'
;MLTYKSTKTSVAKVSSKGKIVAVAPGSCKISVKSQGVTSNITVIVLPNKVKTVASDFSSANIIQLKKGTTYKFRVRGFVKSGSKKYYGEFGKTYKLKTNK
;
A
#
# COMPACT_ATOMS: atom_id res chain seq x y z
N MET A 1 -24.57 26.77 -7.78
CA MET A 1 -24.44 25.48 -7.08
C MET A 1 -23.09 24.87 -7.40
N LEU A 2 -22.39 24.32 -6.41
CA LEU A 2 -21.11 23.64 -6.58
C LEU A 2 -21.33 22.12 -6.65
N THR A 3 -20.78 21.48 -7.67
CA THR A 3 -20.85 20.01 -7.84
C THR A 3 -19.46 19.42 -7.78
N TYR A 4 -19.25 18.44 -6.90
CA TYR A 4 -17.99 17.72 -6.74
C TYR A 4 -18.10 16.32 -7.32
N LYS A 5 -17.10 15.89 -8.09
CA LYS A 5 -17.02 14.53 -8.64
C LYS A 5 -15.62 13.98 -8.49
N SER A 6 -15.49 12.78 -7.93
CA SER A 6 -14.22 12.03 -7.90
C SER A 6 -14.17 11.05 -9.07
N THR A 7 -13.02 10.95 -9.74
CA THR A 7 -12.81 9.93 -10.78
C THR A 7 -12.65 8.52 -10.21
N LYS A 8 -12.25 8.38 -8.95
CA LYS A 8 -12.06 7.09 -8.26
C LYS A 8 -12.44 7.19 -6.78
N THR A 9 -13.69 6.90 -6.47
CA THR A 9 -14.22 6.88 -5.08
C THR A 9 -13.59 5.78 -4.22
N SER A 10 -12.91 4.80 -4.82
CA SER A 10 -12.10 3.80 -4.13
C SER A 10 -10.77 4.34 -3.60
N VAL A 11 -10.28 5.47 -4.13
CA VAL A 11 -9.05 6.14 -3.69
C VAL A 11 -9.38 7.31 -2.78
N ALA A 12 -10.26 8.23 -3.21
CA ALA A 12 -10.75 9.32 -2.38
C ALA A 12 -12.21 9.66 -2.70
N LYS A 13 -12.99 9.90 -1.64
CA LYS A 13 -14.39 10.34 -1.72
C LYS A 13 -14.48 11.83 -1.42
N VAL A 14 -15.40 12.52 -2.09
CA VAL A 14 -15.70 13.93 -1.85
C VAL A 14 -17.20 14.07 -1.57
N SER A 15 -17.53 14.81 -0.51
CA SER A 15 -18.92 15.13 -0.16
C SER A 15 -19.45 16.33 -0.96
N SER A 16 -20.77 16.54 -0.94
CA SER A 16 -21.43 17.71 -1.57
C SER A 16 -20.99 19.06 -0.99
N LYS A 17 -20.39 19.07 0.20
CA LYS A 17 -19.81 20.26 0.85
C LYS A 17 -18.30 20.41 0.61
N GLY A 18 -17.70 19.57 -0.24
CA GLY A 18 -16.28 19.62 -0.57
C GLY A 18 -15.34 18.91 0.42
N LYS A 19 -15.85 18.27 1.49
CA LYS A 19 -15.01 17.45 2.39
C LYS A 19 -14.46 16.23 1.63
N ILE A 20 -13.15 16.09 1.59
CA ILE A 20 -12.44 14.96 0.96
C ILE A 20 -12.03 13.96 2.04
N VAL A 21 -12.31 12.67 1.80
CA VAL A 21 -11.95 11.56 2.68
C VAL A 21 -11.10 10.58 1.87
N ALA A 22 -9.89 10.29 2.37
CA ALA A 22 -9.02 9.27 1.80
C ALA A 22 -9.58 7.88 2.09
N VAL A 23 -9.64 7.02 1.07
CA VAL A 23 -10.16 5.65 1.18
C VAL A 23 -9.05 4.62 1.03
N ALA A 24 -8.23 4.75 -0.02
CA ALA A 24 -7.11 3.85 -0.26
C ALA A 24 -5.98 4.56 -1.01
N PRO A 25 -4.74 4.07 -0.93
CA PRO A 25 -3.61 4.71 -1.57
C PRO A 25 -3.65 4.59 -3.08
N GLY A 26 -3.38 5.70 -3.76
CA GLY A 26 -3.50 5.82 -5.20
C GLY A 26 -3.66 7.26 -5.61
N SER A 27 -3.81 7.48 -6.92
CA SER A 27 -4.09 8.79 -7.49
C SER A 27 -5.51 8.86 -8.06
N CYS A 28 -6.21 9.93 -7.72
CA CYS A 28 -7.51 10.27 -8.29
C CYS A 28 -7.60 11.75 -8.60
N LYS A 29 -8.52 12.12 -9.46
CA LYS A 29 -8.81 13.52 -9.81
C LYS A 29 -10.18 13.88 -9.25
N ILE A 30 -10.26 15.01 -8.58
CA ILE A 30 -11.52 15.60 -8.11
C ILE A 30 -11.81 16.80 -8.98
N SER A 31 -12.99 16.79 -9.61
CA SER A 31 -13.48 17.88 -10.43
C SER A 31 -14.54 18.65 -9.65
N VAL A 32 -14.42 19.97 -9.64
CA VAL A 32 -15.40 20.89 -9.04
C VAL A 32 -16.00 21.70 -10.17
N LYS A 33 -17.33 21.71 -10.28
CA LYS A 33 -18.07 22.49 -11.29
C LYS A 33 -18.92 23.55 -10.61
N SER A 34 -18.87 24.78 -11.13
CA SER A 34 -19.73 25.90 -10.75
C SER A 34 -20.14 26.68 -12.00
N GLN A 35 -21.45 26.88 -12.22
CA GLN A 35 -21.98 27.75 -13.28
C GLN A 35 -21.28 27.59 -14.65
N GLY A 36 -21.03 26.34 -15.07
CA GLY A 36 -20.38 26.02 -16.35
C GLY A 36 -18.85 25.88 -16.30
N VAL A 37 -18.18 26.47 -15.31
CA VAL A 37 -16.72 26.39 -15.12
C VAL A 37 -16.36 25.11 -14.36
N THR A 38 -15.33 24.40 -14.82
CA THR A 38 -14.83 23.17 -14.17
C THR A 38 -13.36 23.29 -13.82
N SER A 39 -13.03 23.07 -12.54
CA SER A 39 -11.66 22.99 -12.04
C SER A 39 -11.31 21.57 -11.63
N ASN A 40 -10.04 21.18 -11.80
CA ASN A 40 -9.56 19.83 -11.51
C ASN A 40 -8.45 19.87 -10.47
N ILE A 41 -8.53 19.00 -9.48
CA ILE A 41 -7.52 18.84 -8.42
C ILE A 41 -7.04 17.40 -8.45
N THR A 42 -5.72 17.21 -8.51
CA THR A 42 -5.12 15.87 -8.39
C THR A 42 -4.91 15.55 -6.93
N VAL A 43 -5.48 14.44 -6.46
CA VAL A 43 -5.34 13.95 -5.10
C VAL A 43 -4.52 12.67 -5.12
N ILE A 44 -3.45 12.65 -4.32
CA ILE A 44 -2.55 11.51 -4.17
C ILE A 44 -2.64 11.04 -2.72
N VAL A 45 -3.23 9.88 -2.51
CA VAL A 45 -3.28 9.24 -1.21
C VAL A 45 -2.05 8.36 -1.10
N LEU A 46 -1.14 8.73 -0.19
CA LEU A 46 0.07 7.94 0.07
C LEU A 46 -0.26 6.74 0.96
N PRO A 47 0.39 5.58 0.74
CA PRO A 47 0.26 4.47 1.65
C PRO A 47 0.93 4.80 2.98
N ASN A 48 0.42 4.19 4.06
CA ASN A 48 1.11 4.24 5.34
C ASN A 48 2.53 3.69 5.16
N LYS A 49 3.54 4.42 5.66
CA LYS A 49 4.89 3.90 5.72
C LYS A 49 4.89 2.62 6.55
N VAL A 50 5.33 1.53 5.93
CA VAL A 50 5.56 0.27 6.64
C VAL A 50 6.78 0.49 7.53
N LYS A 51 6.57 0.64 8.84
CA LYS A 51 7.68 0.47 9.78
C LYS A 51 8.18 -0.97 9.65
N THR A 52 9.48 -1.13 9.87
CA THR A 52 10.26 -2.37 9.81
C THR A 52 9.53 -3.59 10.34
N VAL A 53 9.97 -4.78 9.92
CA VAL A 53 9.40 -6.09 10.31
C VAL A 53 8.90 -6.04 11.75
N ALA A 54 7.59 -6.31 11.93
CA ALA A 54 6.97 -6.31 13.24
C ALA A 54 7.79 -7.19 14.19
N SER A 55 7.99 -6.72 15.43
CA SER A 55 8.67 -7.44 16.50
C SER A 55 8.06 -8.82 16.78
N ASP A 56 6.81 -9.01 16.36
CA ASP A 56 5.99 -10.16 16.72
C ASP A 56 6.07 -11.30 15.69
N PHE A 57 6.99 -11.20 14.72
CA PHE A 57 7.29 -12.32 13.82
C PHE A 57 8.02 -13.43 14.59
N SER A 58 7.29 -14.47 15.00
CA SER A 58 7.84 -15.53 15.85
C SER A 58 8.63 -16.59 15.08
N SER A 59 8.14 -17.09 13.94
CA SER A 59 8.83 -18.13 13.15
C SER A 59 8.15 -18.43 11.81
N ALA A 60 8.89 -18.94 10.83
CA ALA A 60 8.34 -19.58 9.63
C ALA A 60 9.08 -20.88 9.33
N ASN A 61 8.34 -21.97 9.10
CA ASN A 61 8.90 -23.27 8.73
C ASN A 61 8.96 -23.41 7.20
N ILE A 62 10.14 -23.69 6.67
CA ILE A 62 10.35 -23.91 5.23
C ILE A 62 10.80 -25.36 5.04
N ILE A 63 9.94 -26.14 4.41
CA ILE A 63 10.15 -27.57 4.13
C ILE A 63 10.52 -27.79 2.65
N GLN A 64 10.99 -28.99 2.30
CA GLN A 64 11.31 -29.41 0.92
C GLN A 64 12.46 -28.65 0.25
N LEU A 65 13.49 -28.28 1.00
CA LEU A 65 14.72 -27.69 0.43
C LEU A 65 15.59 -28.78 -0.22
N LYS A 66 16.18 -28.46 -1.37
CA LYS A 66 17.08 -29.38 -2.08
C LYS A 66 18.40 -29.51 -1.32
N LYS A 67 18.89 -30.76 -1.18
CA LYS A 67 20.18 -31.10 -0.57
C LYS A 67 21.34 -30.37 -1.26
N GLY A 68 22.39 -30.05 -0.52
CA GLY A 68 23.59 -29.36 -1.03
C GLY A 68 23.38 -27.93 -1.59
N THR A 69 22.19 -27.35 -1.48
CA THR A 69 21.86 -26.04 -2.07
C THR A 69 21.96 -24.92 -1.04
N THR A 70 22.46 -23.76 -1.47
CA THR A 70 22.51 -22.55 -0.64
C THR A 70 21.27 -21.68 -0.90
N TYR A 71 20.51 -21.39 0.14
CA TYR A 71 19.32 -20.53 0.12
C TYR A 71 19.58 -19.19 0.81
N LYS A 72 18.91 -18.14 0.32
CA LYS A 72 18.90 -16.80 0.94
C LYS A 72 17.49 -16.48 1.40
N PHE A 73 17.31 -16.28 2.69
CA PHE A 73 16.03 -15.89 3.30
C PHE A 73 16.07 -14.44 3.75
N ARG A 74 14.98 -13.72 3.51
CA ARG A 74 14.80 -12.33 3.94
C ARG A 74 13.36 -12.14 4.39
N VAL A 75 13.18 -11.37 5.45
CA VAL A 75 11.86 -11.05 6.01
C VAL A 75 11.57 -9.58 5.77
N ARG A 76 10.32 -9.21 5.49
CA ARG A 76 9.88 -7.81 5.39
C ARG A 76 8.52 -7.64 6.04
N GLY A 77 8.30 -6.48 6.66
CA GLY A 77 6.97 -6.08 7.13
C GLY A 77 6.04 -5.75 5.96
N PHE A 78 4.73 -5.79 6.22
CA PHE A 78 3.74 -5.21 5.31
C PHE A 78 2.63 -4.52 6.11
N VAL A 79 2.05 -3.48 5.52
CA VAL A 79 0.78 -2.89 5.98
C VAL A 79 -0.28 -3.12 4.93
N LYS A 80 -1.51 -3.38 5.37
CA LYS A 80 -2.66 -3.50 4.48
C LYS A 80 -3.38 -2.15 4.45
N SER A 81 -3.57 -1.59 3.26
CA SER A 81 -4.40 -0.39 3.06
C SER A 81 -5.44 -0.70 1.99
N GLY A 82 -6.71 -0.77 2.42
CA GLY A 82 -7.77 -1.40 1.64
C GLY A 82 -7.46 -2.87 1.34
N SER A 83 -7.55 -3.27 0.07
CA SER A 83 -7.22 -4.63 -0.37
C SER A 83 -5.76 -4.83 -0.77
N LYS A 84 -4.97 -3.74 -0.86
CA LYS A 84 -3.59 -3.80 -1.35
C LYS A 84 -2.61 -3.89 -0.17
N LYS A 85 -1.63 -4.79 -0.30
CA LYS A 85 -0.50 -4.90 0.63
C LYS A 85 0.62 -3.96 0.19
N TYR A 86 1.13 -3.17 1.11
CA TYR A 86 2.30 -2.31 0.93
C TYR A 86 3.41 -2.93 1.75
N TYR A 87 4.55 -3.17 1.10
CA TYR A 87 5.68 -3.85 1.70
C TYR A 87 6.73 -2.84 2.11
N GLY A 88 7.33 -3.05 3.28
CA GLY A 88 8.48 -2.30 3.72
C GLY A 88 9.77 -2.86 3.14
N GLU A 89 10.88 -2.26 3.57
CA GLU A 89 12.22 -2.75 3.29
C GLU A 89 12.41 -4.18 3.79
N PHE A 90 13.27 -4.93 3.09
CA PHE A 90 13.72 -6.22 3.57
C PHE A 90 14.65 -6.03 4.76
N GLY A 91 14.44 -6.82 5.80
CA GLY A 91 15.37 -6.98 6.90
C GLY A 91 16.59 -7.79 6.50
N LYS A 92 17.34 -8.25 7.51
CA LYS A 92 18.58 -9.00 7.34
C LYS A 92 18.40 -10.22 6.43
N THR A 93 19.37 -10.44 5.55
CA THR A 93 19.43 -11.65 4.72
C THR A 93 20.18 -12.76 5.46
N TYR A 94 19.52 -13.90 5.63
CA TYR A 94 20.09 -15.11 6.20
C TYR A 94 20.47 -16.07 5.08
N LYS A 95 21.73 -16.51 5.05
CA LYS A 95 22.22 -17.51 4.10
C LYS A 95 22.32 -18.84 4.82
N LEU A 96 21.67 -19.87 4.28
CA LEU A 96 21.67 -21.22 4.85
C LEU A 96 22.07 -22.20 3.75
N LYS A 97 22.98 -23.11 4.06
CA LYS A 97 23.35 -24.21 3.17
C LYS A 97 22.74 -25.49 3.73
N THR A 98 21.95 -26.17 2.93
CA THR A 98 21.45 -27.49 3.31
C THR A 98 22.60 -28.49 3.28
N ASN A 99 22.59 -29.44 4.22
CA ASN A 99 23.60 -30.48 4.30
C ASN A 99 23.77 -31.23 2.96
N LYS A 100 25.00 -31.67 2.71
CA LYS A 100 25.38 -32.47 1.54
C LYS A 100 24.79 -33.86 1.60
#